data_AF-A0A158J208-F1
#
_entry.id   AF-A0A158J208-F1
#
_cell.length_a   1.000
_cell.length_b   1.000
_cell.length_c   1.000
_cell.angle_alpha   90.00
_cell.angle_beta   90.00
_cell.angle_gamma   90.00
#
_symmetry.space_group_name_H-M   'P 1'
#
loop_
_entity.id
_entity.type
_entity.pdbx_description
1 polymer ?
#
loop_
_entity_poly.entity_id
_entity_poly.type
_entity_poly.pdbx_seq_one_letter_code
_entity_poly.pdbx_strand_id
1 'polypeptide(L)'
;MAQGEDGFSDREVARVVLQLDEAVALKRRAAIARLAAHQDAVPILPVRPSRIELAVLTALAQTYGPALLEQPSFAPVLDCIAECGAVVLVQRVLFGEAWGERSEDVRLAARLLAARVPFEILCGTWPEVFLAQAHAELRGFMPRSPGSPDSPEPSDGKAGGDD
;
A
#
# COMPACT_ATOMS: atom_id res chain seq x y z
N MET A 1 -13.75 -4.49 39.97
CA MET A 1 -14.58 -4.36 38.75
C MET A 1 -13.68 -3.73 37.70
N ALA A 2 -12.91 -4.53 36.98
CA ALA A 2 -12.01 -4.06 35.92
C ALA A 2 -12.72 -4.30 34.59
N GLN A 3 -13.20 -3.23 33.95
CA GLN A 3 -13.68 -3.27 32.57
C GLN A 3 -12.47 -3.49 31.67
N GLY A 4 -12.31 -4.71 31.16
CA GLY A 4 -11.56 -4.97 29.95
C GLY A 4 -12.53 -5.01 28.77
N GLU A 5 -12.01 -4.69 27.58
CA GLU A 5 -12.69 -4.70 26.27
C GLU A 5 -13.37 -3.38 25.83
N ASP A 6 -12.59 -2.29 25.72
CA ASP A 6 -12.91 -1.19 24.80
C ASP A 6 -12.43 -1.53 23.37
N GLY A 7 -12.92 -2.62 22.80
CA GLY A 7 -12.58 -3.06 21.44
C GLY A 7 -13.78 -3.69 20.73
N PHE A 8 -13.86 -3.52 19.41
CA PHE A 8 -14.91 -4.15 18.61
C PHE A 8 -14.79 -5.68 18.66
N SER A 9 -15.92 -6.37 18.79
CA SER A 9 -15.92 -7.85 18.75
C SER A 9 -15.42 -8.38 17.41
N ASP A 10 -14.80 -9.56 17.39
CA ASP A 10 -14.31 -10.20 16.16
C ASP A 10 -15.39 -10.32 15.08
N ARG A 11 -16.63 -10.60 15.49
CA ARG A 11 -17.78 -10.68 14.59
C ARG A 11 -18.09 -9.33 13.95
N GLU A 12 -17.96 -8.25 14.71
CA GLU A 12 -18.19 -6.90 14.22
C GLU A 12 -17.07 -6.45 13.28
N VAL A 13 -15.82 -6.69 13.65
CA VAL A 13 -14.66 -6.44 12.80
C VAL A 13 -14.81 -7.20 11.48
N ALA A 14 -15.13 -8.50 11.51
CA ALA A 14 -15.33 -9.30 10.31
C ALA A 14 -16.45 -8.76 9.40
N ARG A 15 -17.56 -8.29 9.99
CA ARG A 15 -18.64 -7.64 9.24
C ARG A 15 -18.17 -6.36 8.57
N VAL A 16 -17.50 -5.48 9.32
CA VAL A 16 -16.99 -4.21 8.80
C VAL A 16 -15.98 -4.45 7.68
N VAL A 17 -15.05 -5.40 7.86
CA VAL A 17 -14.05 -5.76 6.83
C VAL A 17 -14.73 -6.26 5.55
N LEU A 18 -15.77 -7.10 5.65
CA LEU A 18 -16.51 -7.55 4.48
C LEU A 18 -17.19 -6.39 3.74
N GLN A 19 -17.79 -5.45 4.47
CA GLN A 19 -18.40 -4.27 3.89
C GLN A 19 -17.37 -3.32 3.25
N LEU A 20 -16.18 -3.19 3.86
CA LEU A 20 -15.07 -2.41 3.31
C LEU A 20 -14.53 -3.05 2.01
N ASP A 21 -14.36 -4.37 1.98
CA ASP A 21 -13.98 -5.12 0.78
C ASP A 21 -14.96 -4.86 -0.37
N GLU A 22 -16.26 -5.01 -0.10
CA GLU A 22 -17.30 -4.74 -1.10
C GLU A 22 -17.31 -3.29 -1.58
N ALA A 23 -17.16 -2.32 -0.66
CA ALA A 23 -17.12 -0.90 -1.00
C ALA A 23 -15.92 -0.54 -1.87
N VAL A 24 -14.72 -1.04 -1.52
CA VAL A 24 -13.49 -0.83 -2.30
C VAL A 24 -13.63 -1.48 -3.68
N ALA A 25 -14.12 -2.73 -3.74
CA ALA A 25 -14.32 -3.43 -5.00
C ALA A 25 -15.34 -2.72 -5.90
N LEU A 26 -16.43 -2.18 -5.34
CA LEU A 26 -17.41 -1.41 -6.08
C LEU A 26 -16.81 -0.12 -6.65
N LYS A 27 -16.04 0.63 -5.84
CA LYS A 27 -15.35 1.85 -6.29
C LYS A 27 -14.34 1.55 -7.41
N ARG A 28 -13.54 0.49 -7.27
CA ARG A 28 -12.60 0.03 -8.30
C ARG A 28 -13.31 -0.32 -9.61
N ARG A 29 -14.42 -1.08 -9.55
CA ARG A 29 -15.22 -1.38 -10.75
C ARG A 29 -15.78 -0.13 -11.41
N ALA A 30 -16.30 0.81 -10.62
CA ALA A 30 -16.82 2.07 -11.16
C ALA A 30 -15.71 2.90 -11.82
N ALA A 31 -14.51 2.96 -11.23
CA ALA A 31 -13.36 3.62 -11.82
C ALA A 31 -12.93 2.97 -13.14
N ILE A 32 -12.83 1.63 -13.19
CA ILE A 32 -12.52 0.87 -14.41
C ILE A 32 -13.55 1.13 -15.50
N ALA A 33 -14.84 1.08 -15.16
CA ALA A 33 -15.92 1.34 -16.12
C ALA A 33 -15.87 2.77 -16.68
N ARG A 34 -15.53 3.77 -15.83
CA ARG A 34 -15.32 5.15 -16.28
C ARG A 34 -14.13 5.24 -17.24
N LEU A 35 -12.98 4.67 -16.89
CA LEU A 35 -11.79 4.72 -17.75
C LEU A 35 -12.03 4.02 -19.10
N ALA A 36 -12.71 2.87 -19.09
CA ALA A 36 -13.11 2.16 -20.31
C ALA A 36 -14.02 3.00 -21.21
N ALA A 37 -14.93 3.79 -20.63
CA ALA A 37 -15.80 4.70 -21.39
C ALA A 37 -15.03 5.89 -21.99
N HIS A 38 -13.94 6.32 -21.36
CA HIS A 38 -13.12 7.47 -21.82
C HIS A 38 -11.93 7.07 -22.72
N GLN A 39 -11.80 5.78 -23.08
CA GLN A 39 -10.68 5.23 -23.87
C GLN A 39 -9.28 5.49 -23.26
N ASP A 40 -9.21 5.73 -21.94
CA ASP A 40 -7.94 5.93 -21.25
C ASP A 40 -7.27 4.60 -20.89
N ALA A 41 -5.93 4.63 -20.80
CA ALA A 41 -5.15 3.50 -20.30
C ALA A 41 -5.57 3.21 -18.84
N VAL A 42 -6.12 2.02 -18.59
CA VAL A 42 -6.59 1.62 -17.26
C VAL A 42 -5.38 1.27 -16.38
N PRO A 43 -5.09 1.98 -15.28
CA PRO A 43 -4.18 1.48 -14.26
C PRO A 43 -4.97 0.46 -13.43
N ILE A 44 -4.72 -0.83 -13.65
CA ILE A 44 -5.57 -1.90 -13.10
C ILE A 44 -5.06 -2.29 -11.71
N LEU A 45 -5.51 -1.59 -10.67
CA LEU A 45 -5.58 -2.24 -9.37
C LEU A 45 -6.57 -3.42 -9.46
N PRO A 46 -6.23 -4.59 -8.91
CA PRO A 46 -7.18 -5.70 -8.86
C PRO A 46 -8.47 -5.29 -8.17
N VAL A 47 -9.61 -5.70 -8.73
CA VAL A 47 -10.95 -5.39 -8.19
C VAL A 47 -11.10 -5.86 -6.75
N ARG A 48 -10.57 -7.06 -6.44
CA ARG A 48 -10.55 -7.58 -5.08
C ARG A 48 -9.26 -7.11 -4.37
N PRO A 49 -9.35 -6.66 -3.11
CA PRO A 49 -8.20 -6.40 -2.27
C PRO A 49 -7.30 -7.62 -2.13
N SER A 50 -5.98 -7.38 -2.11
CA SER A 50 -5.01 -8.44 -1.81
C SER A 50 -5.06 -8.87 -0.33
N ARG A 51 -4.37 -9.96 0.04
CA ARG A 51 -4.22 -10.39 1.44
C ARG A 51 -3.65 -9.26 2.33
N ILE A 52 -2.70 -8.48 1.80
CA ILE A 52 -2.07 -7.38 2.52
C ILE A 52 -3.07 -6.23 2.67
N GLU A 53 -3.83 -5.92 1.62
CA GLU A 53 -4.87 -4.90 1.72
C GLU A 53 -5.96 -5.29 2.72
N LEU A 54 -6.36 -6.56 2.77
CA LEU A 54 -7.29 -7.07 3.79
C LEU A 54 -6.74 -6.92 5.21
N ALA A 55 -5.44 -7.10 5.43
CA ALA A 55 -4.82 -6.86 6.73
C ALA A 55 -4.90 -5.38 7.14
N VAL A 56 -4.68 -4.46 6.18
CA VAL A 56 -4.87 -3.02 6.40
C VAL A 56 -6.33 -2.69 6.71
N LEU A 57 -7.29 -3.25 5.95
CA LEU A 57 -8.72 -3.07 6.21
C LEU A 57 -9.13 -3.63 7.58
N THR A 58 -8.52 -4.73 8.00
CA THR A 58 -8.75 -5.32 9.34
C THR A 58 -8.24 -4.40 10.43
N ALA A 59 -7.02 -3.86 10.30
CA ALA A 59 -6.48 -2.90 11.25
C ALA A 59 -7.35 -1.64 11.35
N LEU A 60 -7.84 -1.13 10.21
CA LEU A 60 -8.78 -0.01 10.18
C LEU A 60 -10.10 -0.36 10.89
N ALA A 61 -10.70 -1.51 10.60
CA ALA A 61 -11.94 -1.96 11.23
C ALA A 61 -11.78 -2.18 12.74
N GLN A 62 -10.65 -2.69 13.20
CA GLN A 62 -10.34 -2.82 14.63
C GLN A 62 -10.20 -1.45 15.32
N THR A 63 -9.71 -0.44 14.59
CA THR A 63 -9.48 0.90 15.15
C THR A 63 -10.75 1.76 15.17
N TYR A 64 -11.55 1.70 14.11
CA TYR A 64 -12.64 2.64 13.87
C TYR A 64 -14.01 1.96 13.72
N GLY A 65 -14.04 0.65 13.48
CA GLY A 65 -15.28 -0.12 13.36
C GLY A 65 -16.23 0.43 12.29
N PRO A 66 -17.55 0.42 12.56
CA PRO A 66 -18.56 0.90 11.61
C PRO A 66 -18.41 2.37 11.19
N ALA A 67 -17.72 3.19 11.99
CA ALA A 67 -17.53 4.61 11.71
C ALA A 67 -16.87 4.86 10.35
N LEU A 68 -16.05 3.93 9.85
CA LEU A 68 -15.41 4.01 8.53
C LEU A 68 -16.40 4.09 7.37
N LEU A 69 -17.58 3.49 7.55
CA LEU A 69 -18.63 3.42 6.53
C LEU A 69 -19.72 4.45 6.77
N GLU A 70 -19.99 4.77 8.04
CA GLU A 70 -21.09 5.67 8.43
C GLU A 70 -20.71 7.15 8.37
N GLN A 71 -19.46 7.49 8.70
CA GLN A 71 -19.04 8.89 8.73
C GLN A 71 -18.50 9.32 7.36
N PRO A 72 -19.09 10.36 6.72
CA PRO A 72 -18.59 10.90 5.45
C PRO A 72 -17.12 11.35 5.52
N SER A 73 -16.67 11.64 6.74
CA SER A 73 -15.30 12.00 7.05
C SER A 73 -14.29 10.96 6.52
N PHE A 74 -14.61 9.65 6.54
CA PHE A 74 -13.72 8.59 6.07
C PHE A 74 -13.82 8.30 4.57
N ALA A 75 -14.70 8.97 3.82
CA ALA A 75 -14.79 8.78 2.37
C ALA A 75 -13.44 8.93 1.63
N PRO A 76 -12.59 9.94 1.93
CA PRO A 76 -11.27 10.08 1.31
C PRO A 76 -10.33 8.90 1.58
N VAL A 77 -10.50 8.19 2.70
CA VAL A 77 -9.72 6.98 3.01
C VAL A 77 -10.11 5.86 2.06
N LEU A 78 -11.41 5.62 1.88
CA LEU A 78 -11.91 4.59 0.97
C LEU A 78 -11.58 4.92 -0.49
N ASP A 79 -11.65 6.19 -0.87
CA ASP A 79 -11.26 6.64 -2.21
C ASP A 79 -9.76 6.41 -2.43
N CYS A 80 -8.89 6.77 -1.47
CA CYS A 80 -7.46 6.50 -1.57
C CYS A 80 -7.13 5.00 -1.68
N ILE A 81 -7.82 4.13 -0.93
CA ILE A 81 -7.65 2.67 -1.05
C ILE A 81 -8.12 2.17 -2.42
N ALA A 82 -9.25 2.67 -2.91
CA ALA A 82 -9.79 2.26 -4.20
C ALA A 82 -8.88 2.70 -5.37
N GLU A 83 -8.36 3.92 -5.32
CA GLU A 83 -7.58 4.54 -6.40
C GLU A 83 -6.10 4.17 -6.37
N CYS A 84 -5.48 4.13 -5.18
CA CYS A 84 -4.04 3.93 -5.02
C CYS A 84 -3.66 2.63 -4.32
N GLY A 85 -4.62 1.96 -3.66
CA GLY A 85 -4.38 0.76 -2.88
C GLY A 85 -4.08 1.02 -1.41
N ALA A 86 -4.33 0.02 -0.57
CA ALA A 86 -4.20 0.17 0.89
C ALA A 86 -2.75 0.33 1.36
N VAL A 87 -1.77 -0.18 0.61
CA VAL A 87 -0.35 0.01 0.91
C VAL A 87 0.04 1.48 0.77
N VAL A 88 -0.42 2.13 -0.31
CA VAL A 88 -0.15 3.54 -0.55
C VAL A 88 -0.82 4.41 0.50
N LEU A 89 -2.04 4.06 0.94
CA LEU A 89 -2.69 4.73 2.08
C LEU A 89 -1.77 4.72 3.32
N VAL A 90 -1.27 3.55 3.72
CA VAL A 90 -0.39 3.42 4.88
C VAL A 90 0.89 4.25 4.72
N GLN A 91 1.50 4.20 3.53
CA GLN A 91 2.69 4.99 3.23
C GLN A 91 2.42 6.50 3.33
N ARG A 92 1.28 6.99 2.82
CA ARG A 92 0.88 8.40 2.92
C ARG A 92 0.61 8.82 4.36
N VAL A 93 0.00 7.97 5.17
CA VAL A 93 -0.28 8.24 6.60
C VAL A 93 1.00 8.28 7.43
N LEU A 94 1.93 7.35 7.21
CA LEU A 94 3.13 7.22 8.05
C LEU A 94 4.28 8.09 7.57
N PHE A 95 4.43 8.24 6.25
CA PHE A 95 5.61 8.85 5.63
C PHE A 95 5.28 10.06 4.75
N GLY A 96 4.01 10.41 4.53
CA GLY A 96 3.62 11.47 3.59
C GLY A 96 4.29 12.82 3.87
N GLU A 97 4.46 13.19 5.14
CA GLU A 97 5.18 14.43 5.52
C GLU A 97 6.65 14.42 5.10
N ALA A 98 7.31 13.26 5.12
CA ALA A 98 8.73 13.14 4.80
C ALA A 98 9.03 13.19 3.29
N TRP A 99 8.03 13.04 2.42
CA TRP A 99 8.21 12.88 0.97
C TRP A 99 7.67 14.08 0.16
N GLY A 100 7.19 15.12 0.85
CA GLY A 100 6.70 16.36 0.28
C GLY A 100 5.28 16.68 0.78
N GLU A 101 5.10 17.87 1.35
CA GLU A 101 3.83 18.32 1.94
C GLU A 101 2.71 18.43 0.90
N ARG A 102 1.97 17.34 0.68
CA ARG A 102 0.64 17.43 0.10
C ARG A 102 -0.36 17.64 1.22
N SER A 103 -1.10 18.75 1.16
CA SER A 103 -2.13 19.09 2.17
C SER A 103 -3.17 17.97 2.39
N GLU A 104 -3.38 17.11 1.39
CA GLU A 104 -4.19 15.89 1.48
C GLU A 104 -3.60 14.81 2.40
N ASP A 105 -2.28 14.61 2.40
CA ASP A 105 -1.61 13.59 3.21
C ASP A 105 -1.66 13.94 4.69
N VAL A 106 -1.45 15.21 5.03
CA VAL A 106 -1.57 15.70 6.41
C VAL A 106 -2.98 15.49 6.94
N ARG A 107 -4.02 15.78 6.13
CA ARG A 107 -5.42 15.54 6.53
C ARG A 107 -5.72 14.06 6.72
N LEU A 108 -5.18 13.21 5.84
CA LEU A 108 -5.35 11.77 5.91
C LEU A 108 -4.66 11.20 7.17
N ALA A 109 -3.43 11.62 7.44
CA ALA A 109 -2.67 11.24 8.62
C ALA A 109 -3.35 11.69 9.92
N ALA A 110 -3.82 12.95 9.99
CA ALA A 110 -4.57 13.45 11.12
C ALA A 110 -5.88 12.67 11.35
N ARG A 111 -6.56 12.25 10.27
CA ARG A 111 -7.76 11.44 10.36
C ARG A 111 -7.48 10.02 10.86
N LEU A 112 -6.36 9.44 10.42
CA LEU A 112 -5.96 8.07 10.71
C LEU A 112 -4.98 7.97 11.90
N LEU A 113 -4.98 8.98 12.79
CA LEU A 113 -4.05 9.07 13.91
C LEU A 113 -4.11 7.84 14.84
N ALA A 114 -5.31 7.33 15.13
CA ALA A 114 -5.49 6.15 15.96
C ALA A 114 -5.01 4.85 15.29
N ALA A 115 -5.01 4.78 13.95
CA ALA A 115 -4.51 3.63 13.20
C ALA A 115 -2.99 3.66 12.97
N ARG A 116 -2.29 4.72 13.40
CA ARG A 116 -0.85 4.87 13.23
C ARG A 116 -0.06 3.70 13.82
N VAL A 117 -0.37 3.30 15.06
CA VAL A 117 0.31 2.18 15.73
C VAL A 117 0.04 0.84 15.02
N PRO A 118 -1.22 0.47 14.71
CA PRO A 118 -1.49 -0.71 13.88
C PRO A 118 -0.74 -0.72 12.53
N PHE A 119 -0.62 0.44 11.87
CA PHE A 119 0.12 0.54 10.62
C PHE A 119 1.62 0.32 10.79
N GLU A 120 2.24 0.83 11.86
CA GLU A 120 3.64 0.54 12.19
C GLU A 120 3.89 -0.96 12.39
N ILE A 121 2.96 -1.66 13.05
CA ILE A 121 3.01 -3.13 13.24
C ILE A 121 2.94 -3.85 11.88
N LEU A 122 2.07 -3.39 10.98
CA LEU A 122 1.95 -3.94 9.62
C LEU A 122 3.25 -3.72 8.84
N CYS A 123 3.89 -2.54 8.96
CA CYS A 123 5.19 -2.29 8.36
C CYS A 123 6.29 -3.21 8.91
N GLY A 124 6.27 -3.52 10.20
CA GLY A 124 7.18 -4.50 10.80
C GLY A 124 6.93 -5.94 10.36
N THR A 125 5.68 -6.27 9.99
CA THR A 125 5.29 -7.63 9.56
C THR A 125 5.60 -7.88 8.08
N TRP A 126 5.42 -6.87 7.22
CA TRP A 126 5.68 -6.94 5.78
C TRP A 126 6.54 -5.76 5.29
N PRO A 127 7.78 -5.63 5.79
CA PRO A 127 8.65 -4.51 5.44
C PRO A 127 8.97 -4.47 3.94
N GLU A 128 9.07 -5.61 3.27
CA GLU A 128 9.29 -5.72 1.83
C GLU A 128 8.18 -5.09 0.98
N VAL A 129 6.96 -4.96 1.52
CA VAL A 129 5.83 -4.35 0.81
C VAL A 129 5.69 -2.88 1.18
N PHE A 130 5.69 -2.54 2.47
CA PHE A 130 5.44 -1.17 2.91
C PHE A 130 6.68 -0.25 2.77
N LEU A 131 7.89 -0.80 2.89
CA LEU A 131 9.15 -0.06 2.77
C LEU A 131 9.87 -0.33 1.44
N ALA A 132 9.19 -0.93 0.46
CA ALA A 132 9.77 -1.28 -0.84
C ALA A 132 10.52 -0.12 -1.50
N GLN A 133 9.89 1.07 -1.50
CA GLN A 133 10.49 2.27 -2.08
C GLN A 133 11.72 2.73 -1.28
N ALA A 134 11.64 2.77 0.04
CA ALA A 134 12.78 3.13 0.89
C ALA A 134 13.96 2.14 0.69
N HIS A 135 13.67 0.83 0.59
CA HIS A 135 14.68 -0.18 0.28
C HIS A 135 15.25 -0.05 -1.13
N ALA A 136 14.48 0.42 -2.12
CA ALA A 136 14.99 0.69 -3.47
C ALA A 136 15.96 1.87 -3.47
N GLU A 137 15.60 2.97 -2.81
CA GLU A 137 16.46 4.15 -2.65
C GLU A 137 17.75 3.79 -1.92
N LEU A 138 17.67 3.10 -0.78
CA LEU A 138 18.84 2.67 -0.01
C LEU A 138 19.75 1.75 -0.81
N ARG A 139 19.21 0.87 -1.66
CA ARG A 139 20.02 0.04 -2.58
C ARG A 139 20.81 0.89 -3.58
N GLY A 140 20.31 2.06 -3.97
CA GLY A 140 21.05 3.03 -4.80
C GLY A 140 22.25 3.65 -4.08
N PHE A 141 22.22 3.72 -2.74
CA PHE A 141 23.30 4.25 -1.91
C PHE A 141 24.25 3.18 -1.34
N MET A 142 23.86 1.90 -1.39
CA MET A 142 24.73 0.79 -0.97
C MET A 142 25.92 0.67 -1.93
N PRO A 143 27.17 0.56 -1.43
CA PRO A 143 28.30 0.22 -2.26
C PRO A 143 28.00 -1.08 -3.01
N ARG A 144 28.14 -1.09 -4.34
CA ARG A 144 28.09 -2.33 -5.12
C ARG A 144 29.09 -3.30 -4.48
N SER A 145 28.62 -4.49 -4.07
CA SER A 145 29.52 -5.51 -3.54
C SER A 145 30.64 -5.75 -4.56
N PRO A 146 31.92 -5.58 -4.18
CA PRO A 146 33.04 -5.90 -5.06
C PRO A 146 33.14 -7.43 -5.10
N GLY A 147 32.39 -8.06 -6.01
CA GLY A 147 32.23 -9.51 -5.99
C GLY A 147 31.28 -10.04 -7.05
N SER A 148 31.38 -9.57 -8.28
CA SER A 148 31.03 -10.39 -9.43
C SER A 148 32.18 -10.23 -10.41
N PRO A 149 33.02 -11.26 -10.59
CA PRO A 149 34.07 -11.18 -11.59
C PRO A 149 33.39 -11.01 -12.94
N ASP A 150 33.80 -9.96 -13.66
CA ASP A 150 33.54 -9.81 -15.08
C ASP A 150 33.84 -11.16 -15.73
N SER A 151 32.82 -11.77 -16.35
CA SER A 151 33.06 -12.90 -17.24
C SER A 151 34.00 -12.37 -18.34
N PRO A 152 35.18 -12.96 -18.53
CA PRO A 152 36.09 -12.50 -19.57
C PRO A 152 35.40 -12.73 -20.92
N GLU A 153 35.32 -11.67 -21.73
CA GLU A 153 34.96 -11.79 -23.14
C GLU A 153 35.84 -12.87 -23.79
N PRO A 154 35.28 -13.77 -24.62
CA PRO A 154 36.10 -14.60 -25.48
C PRO A 154 36.81 -13.68 -26.47
N SER A 155 38.11 -13.52 -26.27
CA SER A 155 39.00 -12.91 -27.27
C SER A 155 39.04 -13.83 -28.48
N ASP A 156 38.18 -13.54 -29.47
CA ASP A 156 38.29 -14.12 -30.81
C ASP A 156 39.58 -13.59 -31.46
N GLY A 157 40.66 -14.33 -31.24
CA GLY A 157 41.92 -14.16 -31.94
C GLY A 157 41.71 -14.42 -33.43
N LYS A 158 41.55 -13.34 -34.19
CA LYS A 158 41.68 -13.32 -35.64
C LYS A 158 43.08 -13.83 -36.02
N ALA A 159 43.18 -15.09 -36.41
CA ALA A 159 44.34 -15.62 -37.11
C ALA A 159 44.38 -15.01 -38.51
N GLY A 160 45.26 -14.03 -38.71
CA GLY A 160 45.72 -13.57 -40.01
C GLY A 160 47.16 -14.04 -40.24
N GLY A 161 47.45 -14.46 -41.48
CA GLY A 161 48.78 -14.81 -42.00
C GLY A 161 48.70 -16.08 -42.85
N ASP A 162 48.49 -15.95 -44.17
CA ASP A 162 49.53 -15.90 -45.24
C ASP A 162 50.23 -17.26 -45.46
N ASP A 163 49.83 -18.00 -46.49
CA ASP A 163 50.55 -18.14 -47.79
C ASP A 163 49.68 -18.95 -48.80
#